data_AF-A0A0F9FB63-F1
#
_entry.id   AF-A0A0F9FB63-F1
#
_cell.length_a   1.000
_cell.length_b   1.000
_cell.length_c   1.000
_cell.angle_alpha   90.00
_cell.angle_beta   90.00
_cell.angle_gamma   90.00
#
_symmetry.space_group_name_H-M   'P 1'
#
loop_
_entity.id
_entity.type
_entity.pdbx_description
1 polymer ?
#
loop_
_entity_poly.entity_id
_entity_poly.type
_entity_poly.pdbx_seq_one_letter_code
_entity_poly.pdbx_strand_id
1 'polypeptide(L)' 'MKKLYRIVVRKTSYHYVRCTAEEMGRWLSMLNLSGEGNEVSVTEINLSDLDEINHLYFC' A
#
# COMPACT_ATOMS: atom_id res chain seq x y z
N MET A 1 3.73 -15.00 2.91
CA MET A 1 2.26 -14.86 2.87
C MET A 1 1.91 -13.41 2.51
N LYS A 2 0.87 -13.19 1.69
CA LYS A 2 0.44 -11.83 1.35
C LYS A 2 -0.32 -11.20 2.51
N LYS A 3 -0.01 -9.94 2.82
CA LYS A 3 -0.63 -9.08 3.82
C LYS A 3 -1.37 -7.93 3.14
N LEU A 4 -2.26 -7.27 3.88
CA LEU A 4 -2.97 -6.09 3.40
C LEU A 4 -2.27 -4.83 3.89
N TYR A 5 -2.11 -3.86 3.00
CA TYR A 5 -1.54 -2.56 3.30
C TYR A 5 -2.49 -1.46 2.86
N ARG A 6 -2.62 -0.40 3.67
CA ARG A 6 -3.18 0.88 3.23
C ARG A 6 -2.04 1.80 2.85
N ILE A 7 -2.11 2.30 1.64
CA ILE A 7 -1.17 3.28 1.08
C ILE A 7 -1.90 4.60 0.98
N VAL A 8 -1.42 5.63 1.67
CA VAL A 8 -1.93 7.00 1.55
C VAL A 8 -0.95 7.78 0.70
N VAL A 9 -1.45 8.51 -0.30
CA VAL A 9 -0.62 9.36 -1.18
C VAL A 9 -1.11 10.81 -1.05
N ARG A 10 -0.19 11.75 -0.77
CA ARG A 10 -0.50 13.20 -0.68
C ARG A 10 -1.66 13.55 0.27
N LYS A 11 -1.86 12.77 1.34
CA LYS A 11 -2.91 12.93 2.38
C LYS A 11 -4.37 12.96 1.88
N THR A 12 -4.63 12.81 0.59
CA THR A 12 -5.94 13.03 -0.04
C THR A 12 -6.53 11.77 -0.64
N SER A 13 -5.69 10.81 -1.03
CA SER A 13 -6.14 9.50 -1.52
C SER A 13 -5.52 8.38 -0.70
N TYR A 14 -6.27 7.28 -0.55
CA TYR A 14 -5.73 6.04 -0.03
C TYR A 14 -6.20 4.84 -0.86
N HIS A 15 -5.34 3.84 -0.94
CA HIS A 15 -5.59 2.58 -1.63
C HIS A 15 -5.28 1.42 -0.71
N TYR A 16 -6.04 0.33 -0.83
CA TYR A 16 -5.69 -0.92 -0.19
C TYR A 16 -4.97 -1.81 -1.21
N VAL A 17 -3.86 -2.42 -0.78
CA VAL A 17 -3.03 -3.25 -1.64
C VAL A 17 -2.65 -4.53 -0.89
N ARG A 18 -2.84 -5.69 -1.53
CA ARG A 18 -2.47 -6.98 -0.97
C ARG A 18 -1.16 -7.48 -1.57
N CYS A 19 -0.11 -7.55 -0.74
CA CYS A 19 1.27 -7.84 -1.17
C CYS A 19 2.01 -8.67 -0.14
N THR A 20 3.09 -9.32 -0.53
CA THR A 20 4.14 -9.72 0.41
C THR A 20 4.89 -8.48 0.94
N ALA A 21 5.56 -8.61 2.09
CA ALA A 21 6.41 -7.54 2.62
C ALA A 21 7.57 -7.19 1.67
N GLU A 22 8.09 -8.18 0.94
CA GLU A 22 9.16 -7.98 -0.04
C GLU A 22 8.70 -7.13 -1.24
N GLU A 23 7.54 -7.47 -1.82
CA GLU A 23 6.95 -6.71 -2.94
C GLU A 23 6.67 -5.25 -2.54
N MET A 24 6.10 -5.05 -1.34
CA MET A 24 5.85 -3.70 -0.80
C MET A 24 7.15 -2.91 -0.61
N GLY A 25 8.20 -3.56 -0.09
CA GLY A 25 9.52 -2.93 0.07
C GLY A 25 10.13 -2.49 -1.27
N ARG A 26 10.02 -3.31 -2.32
CA ARG A 26 10.47 -2.94 -3.67
C ARG A 26 9.70 -1.76 -4.23
N TRP A 27 8.38 -1.75 -4.06
CA TRP A 27 7.52 -0.66 -4.54
C TRP A 27 7.84 0.67 -3.85
N LEU A 28 8.04 0.66 -2.53
CA LEU A 28 8.46 1.84 -1.77
C LEU A 28 9.83 2.36 -2.18
N SER A 29 10.78 1.44 -2.44
CA SER A 29 12.10 1.80 -2.96
C SER A 29 12.00 2.52 -4.32
N MET A 30 11.16 2.02 -5.22
CA MET A 30 10.93 2.66 -6.52
C MET A 30 10.32 4.06 -6.39
N LEU A 31 9.36 4.26 -5.49
CA LEU A 31 8.76 5.57 -5.23
C LEU A 31 9.74 6.57 -4.61
N ASN A 32 10.62 6.11 -3.71
CA ASN A 32 11.65 6.96 -3.16
C ASN A 32 12.69 7.37 -4.22
N LEU A 33 13.01 6.47 -5.15
CA LEU A 33 13.96 6.73 -6.24
C LEU A 33 13.40 7.65 -7.33
N SER A 34 12.08 7.69 -7.54
CA SER A 34 11.47 8.57 -8.55
C SER A 34 11.49 10.05 -8.17
N GLY A 35 11.90 10.40 -6.94
CA GLY A 35 12.05 11.79 -6.51
C GLY A 35 10.73 12.56 -6.42
N GLU A 36 9.58 11.90 -6.58
CA GLU A 36 8.28 12.58 -6.58
C GLU A 36 7.87 13.14 -5.22
N GLY A 37 8.62 12.88 -4.14
CA GLY A 37 8.43 13.55 -2.83
C GLY A 37 7.00 13.44 -2.28
N ASN A 38 6.20 12.54 -2.81
CA ASN A 38 4.83 12.33 -2.37
C ASN A 38 4.93 11.80 -0.94
N GLU A 39 4.26 12.45 0.02
CA GLU A 39 4.07 11.87 1.35
C GLU A 39 3.27 10.58 1.17
N VAL A 40 4.00 9.47 1.01
CA VAL A 40 3.46 8.12 0.92
C VAL A 40 3.63 7.49 2.29
N SER A 41 2.52 7.24 2.96
CA SER A 41 2.52 6.44 4.19
C SER A 41 1.92 5.08 3.90
N VAL A 42 2.59 4.03 4.40
CA VAL A 42 2.13 2.66 4.29
C VAL A 42 1.87 2.13 5.67
N THR A 43 0.70 1.55 5.88
CA THR A 43 0.32 0.92 7.13
C THR A 43 -0.16 -0.49 6.84
N GLU A 44 0.46 -1.50 7.45
CA GLU A 44 -0.08 -2.86 7.44
C GLU A 44 -1.39 -2.88 8.21
N ILE A 45 -2.43 -3.45 7.61
CA ILE A 45 -3.75 -3.56 8.22
C ILE A 45 -4.08 -5.02 8.43
N ASN A 46 -4.53 -5.32 9.65
CA ASN A 46 -5.12 -6.61 9.97
C ASN A 46 -6.64 -6.49 9.89
N LEU A 47 -7.19 -6.73 8.70
CA LEU A 47 -8.63 -6.81 8.48
C LEU A 47 -9.04 -8.28 8.44
N SER A 48 -10.03 -8.63 9.25
CA SER A 48 -10.66 -9.94 9.27
C SER A 48 -11.60 -10.15 8.07
N ASP A 49 -12.16 -9.04 7.55
CA ASP A 49 -13.06 -9.05 6.41
C ASP A 49 -12.49 -8.17 5.29
N LEU A 50 -12.16 -8.81 4.17
CA LEU A 50 -11.64 -8.13 2.98
C LEU A 50 -12.76 -7.74 2.01
N ASP A 51 -13.96 -8.28 2.19
CA ASP A 51 -15.09 -8.03 1.29
C ASP A 51 -15.69 -6.64 1.50
N GLU A 52 -15.42 -6.01 2.65
CA GLU A 52 -15.74 -4.60 2.92
C GLU A 52 -14.85 -3.61 2.15
N ILE A 53 -13.77 -4.10 1.52
CA ILE A 53 -12.86 -3.26 0.72
C ILE A 53 -13.37 -3.18 -0.72
N ASN A 54 -14.10 -2.10 -1.03
CA ASN A 54 -14.65 -1.86 -2.38
C ASN A 54 -13.59 -1.80 -3.49
N HIS A 55 -12.35 -1.39 -3.19
CA HIS A 55 -11.26 -1.29 -4.16
C HIS A 55 -9.95 -1.82 -3.57
N LEU A 56 -9.55 -3.01 -4.01
CA LEU A 56 -8.32 -3.70 -3.61
C LEU A 56 -7.41 -3.91 -4.81
N TYR A 57 -6.16 -3.47 -4.69
CA TYR A 57 -5.10 -3.72 -5.68
C TYR A 57 -4.21 -4.88 -5.24
N PHE A 58 -3.53 -5.47 -6.21
CA PHE A 58 -2.55 -6.53 -5.98
C PHE A 58 -1.17 -6.07 -6.45
N CYS A 59 -0.16 -6.35 -5.61
CA CYS A 59 1.17 -6.63 -6.11
C CYS A 59 1.10 -8.02 -6.81
#